data_AF-A0A1G2JBY2-F1
#
_entry.id   AF-A0A1G2JBY2-F1
#
_cell.length_a   1.000
_cell.length_b   1.000
_cell.length_c   1.000
_cell.angle_alpha   90.00
_cell.angle_beta   90.00
_cell.angle_gamma   90.00
#
_symmetry.space_group_name_H-M   'P 1'
#
loop_
_entity.id
_entity.type
_entity.pdbx_description
1 polymer ?
#
loop_
_entity_poly.entity_id
_entity_poly.type
_entity_poly.pdbx_seq_one_letter_code
_entity_poly.pdbx_strand_id
1 'polypeptide(L)'
;MNFSSINYIIWLIISAIFFAVGEFLSKRFALSPKFIYVIYILIAYSAGVLAWLPAILQKNQLSIVGTLWSVFSLLTTILIGVLLFNEKLSLTGIVGIIFAFVAIILLSKG
;
A
#
# COMPACT_ATOMS: atom_id res chain seq x y z
N MET A 1 -20.86 -12.56 -5.26
CA MET A 1 -20.17 -11.75 -6.28
C MET A 1 -19.18 -12.66 -6.99
N ASN A 2 -19.23 -12.76 -8.33
CA ASN A 2 -18.26 -13.58 -9.05
C ASN A 2 -16.94 -12.79 -9.13
N PHE A 3 -16.05 -12.98 -8.15
CA PHE A 3 -14.82 -12.19 -8.01
C PHE A 3 -13.93 -12.23 -9.26
N SER A 4 -14.11 -13.26 -10.10
CA SER A 4 -13.34 -13.54 -11.31
C SER A 4 -13.63 -12.61 -12.49
N SER A 5 -14.65 -11.74 -12.45
CA SER A 5 -14.97 -10.85 -13.57
C SER A 5 -14.12 -9.57 -13.59
N ILE A 6 -13.60 -9.14 -12.44
CA ILE A 6 -12.76 -7.95 -12.30
C ILE A 6 -11.30 -8.40 -12.25
N ASN A 7 -10.44 -7.80 -13.08
CA ASN A 7 -9.01 -8.14 -13.14
C ASN A 7 -8.30 -7.92 -11.78
N TYR A 8 -7.45 -8.85 -11.36
CA TYR A 8 -6.70 -8.79 -10.09
C TYR A 8 -5.90 -7.48 -9.90
N ILE A 9 -5.46 -6.83 -10.99
CA ILE A 9 -4.78 -5.53 -10.94
C ILE A 9 -5.73 -4.44 -10.44
N ILE A 10 -7.01 -4.47 -10.85
CA ILE A 10 -8.02 -3.51 -10.38
C ILE A 10 -8.25 -3.70 -8.88
N TRP A 11 -8.36 -4.96 -8.43
CA TRP A 11 -8.45 -5.28 -7.01
C TRP A 11 -7.23 -4.80 -6.21
N LEU A 12 -6.02 -4.96 -6.76
CA LEU A 12 -4.79 -4.42 -6.18
C LEU A 12 -4.81 -2.90 -6.07
N ILE A 13 -5.27 -2.19 -7.12
CA ILE A 13 -5.38 -0.73 -7.10
C ILE A 13 -6.39 -0.29 -6.04
N ILE A 14 -7.55 -0.93 -5.94
CA ILE A 14 -8.55 -0.63 -4.91
C ILE A 14 -7.95 -0.84 -3.51
N SER A 15 -7.25 -1.96 -3.30
CA SER A 15 -6.54 -2.25 -2.05
C SER A 15 -5.51 -1.17 -1.72
N ALA A 16 -4.71 -0.75 -2.71
CA ALA A 16 -3.70 0.29 -2.55
C ALA A 16 -4.30 1.67 -2.24
N ILE A 17 -5.48 2.01 -2.77
CA ILE A 17 -6.19 3.25 -2.43
C ILE A 17 -6.61 3.23 -0.96
N PHE A 18 -7.19 2.13 -0.48
CA PHE A 18 -7.56 2.02 0.94
C PHE A 18 -6.33 2.04 1.86
N PHE A 19 -5.24 1.40 1.45
CA PHE A 19 -3.96 1.51 2.12
C PHE A 19 -3.50 2.98 2.18
N ALA A 20 -3.56 3.72 1.07
CA ALA A 20 -3.21 5.14 1.01
C ALA A 20 -4.02 5.99 2.00
N VAL A 21 -5.32 5.74 2.09
CA VAL A 21 -6.20 6.41 3.05
C VAL A 21 -5.78 6.07 4.48
N GLY A 22 -5.48 4.79 4.76
CA GLY A 22 -4.95 4.34 6.05
C GLY A 22 -3.64 5.03 6.43
N GLU A 23 -2.69 5.12 5.51
CA GLU A 23 -1.40 5.80 5.72
C GLU A 23 -1.59 7.30 6.01
N PHE A 24 -2.43 7.97 5.21
CA PHE A 24 -2.76 9.38 5.43
C PHE A 24 -3.37 9.60 6.83
N LEU A 25 -4.34 8.78 7.22
CA LEU A 25 -4.98 8.85 8.53
C LEU A 25 -4.00 8.53 9.67
N SER A 26 -3.12 7.55 9.49
CA SER A 26 -2.05 7.21 10.44
C SER A 26 -1.12 8.39 10.65
N LYS A 27 -0.76 9.10 9.59
CA LYS A 27 0.04 10.33 9.71
C LYS A 27 -0.72 11.45 10.42
N ARG A 28 -2.01 11.62 10.15
CA ARG A 28 -2.88 12.58 10.87
C ARG A 28 -2.99 12.24 12.36
N PHE A 29 -3.09 10.95 12.70
CA PHE A 29 -3.06 10.47 14.08
C PHE A 29 -1.73 10.82 14.77
N ALA A 30 -0.59 10.59 14.11
CA ALA A 30 0.72 10.94 14.67
C ALA A 30 0.87 12.44 14.97
N LEU A 31 0.26 13.31 14.16
CA LEU A 31 0.26 14.76 14.38
C LEU A 31 -0.76 15.22 15.44
N SER A 32 -1.91 14.56 15.53
CA SER A 32 -2.96 14.86 16.51
C SER A 32 -3.61 13.57 16.97
N PRO A 33 -3.10 12.95 18.04
CA PRO A 33 -3.56 11.65 18.50
C PRO A 33 -5.01 11.75 19.00
N LYS A 34 -5.93 11.17 18.23
CA LYS A 34 -7.35 11.06 18.59
C LYS A 34 -7.83 9.64 18.33
N PHE A 35 -8.61 9.11 19.26
CA PHE A 35 -9.14 7.74 19.16
C PHE A 35 -9.96 7.52 17.88
N ILE A 36 -10.65 8.55 17.38
CA ILE A 36 -11.41 8.46 16.13
C ILE A 36 -10.53 8.11 14.92
N TYR A 37 -9.27 8.54 14.88
CA TYR A 37 -8.37 8.16 13.79
C TYR A 37 -8.05 6.67 13.84
N VAL A 38 -7.92 6.06 15.03
CA VAL A 38 -7.71 4.62 15.18
C VAL A 38 -8.86 3.85 14.52
N ILE A 39 -10.10 4.27 14.77
CA ILE A 39 -11.29 3.66 14.14
C ILE A 39 -11.22 3.78 12.62
N TYR A 40 -10.92 4.96 12.08
CA TYR A 40 -10.85 5.15 10.62
C TYR A 40 -9.69 4.38 9.97
N ILE A 41 -8.54 4.29 10.63
CA ILE A 41 -7.40 3.50 10.17
C ILE A 41 -7.78 2.01 10.09
N LEU A 42 -8.41 1.47 11.14
CA LEU A 42 -8.85 0.07 11.16
C LEU A 42 -9.86 -0.22 10.04
N ILE A 43 -10.83 0.68 9.81
CA ILE A 43 -11.79 0.54 8.70
C ILE A 43 -11.07 0.57 7.35
N ALA A 44 -10.18 1.53 7.14
CA ALA A 44 -9.45 1.68 5.88
C ALA A 44 -8.59 0.44 5.57
N TYR A 45 -7.76 -0.02 6.52
CA TYR A 45 -6.94 -1.21 6.31
C TYR A 45 -7.78 -2.48 6.15
N SER A 46 -8.89 -2.63 6.90
CA SER A 46 -9.79 -3.77 6.73
C SER A 46 -10.39 -3.80 5.32
N ALA A 47 -10.86 -2.66 4.81
CA ALA A 47 -11.36 -2.55 3.45
C ALA A 47 -10.26 -2.86 2.41
N GLY A 48 -9.03 -2.40 2.65
CA GLY A 48 -7.87 -2.72 1.82
C GLY A 48 -7.57 -4.22 1.75
N VAL A 49 -7.63 -4.92 2.89
CA VAL A 49 -7.48 -6.38 2.96
C VAL A 49 -8.60 -7.09 2.21
N LEU A 50 -9.86 -6.66 2.38
CA LEU A 50 -11.00 -7.22 1.67
C LEU A 50 -10.88 -7.09 0.15
N ALA A 51 -10.26 -6.02 -0.35
CA ALA A 51 -9.95 -5.86 -1.77
C ALA A 51 -8.72 -6.66 -2.23
N TRP A 52 -7.74 -6.90 -1.34
CA TRP A 52 -6.56 -7.71 -1.64
C TRP A 52 -6.89 -9.20 -1.78
N LEU A 53 -7.82 -9.72 -0.97
CA LEU A 53 -8.19 -11.15 -0.98
C LEU A 53 -8.65 -11.66 -2.37
N PRO A 54 -9.55 -10.97 -3.10
CA PRO A 54 -9.87 -11.33 -4.48
C PRO A 54 -8.65 -11.34 -5.42
N ALA A 55 -7.73 -10.39 -5.28
CA ALA A 55 -6.55 -10.30 -6.13
C ALA A 55 -5.64 -11.52 -5.96
N ILE A 56 -5.37 -11.92 -4.71
CA ILE A 56 -4.53 -13.08 -4.43
C ILE A 56 -5.23 -14.39 -4.81
N LEU A 57 -6.55 -14.50 -4.62
CA LEU A 57 -7.32 -15.68 -5.02
C LEU A 57 -7.29 -15.90 -6.55
N GLN A 58 -7.33 -14.83 -7.35
CA GLN A 58 -7.30 -14.94 -8.81
C GLN A 58 -5.94 -15.37 -9.36
N LYS A 59 -4.85 -14.82 -8.82
CA LYS A 59 -3.49 -15.08 -9.33
C LYS A 59 -2.83 -16.29 -8.67
N ASN A 60 -3.24 -16.61 -7.43
CA ASN A 60 -2.74 -17.69 -6.58
C ASN A 60 -1.20 -17.74 -6.45
N GLN A 61 -0.56 -16.57 -6.48
CA GLN A 61 0.90 -16.42 -6.37
C GLN A 61 1.21 -15.26 -5.42
N LEU A 62 1.44 -15.59 -4.15
CA LEU A 62 1.68 -14.59 -3.10
C LEU A 62 2.91 -13.74 -3.42
N SER A 63 3.98 -14.35 -3.93
CA SER A 63 5.20 -13.64 -4.29
C SER A 63 4.95 -12.55 -5.31
N ILE A 64 4.23 -12.83 -6.40
CA ILE A 64 3.99 -11.84 -7.46
C ILE A 64 3.00 -10.77 -7.01
N VAL A 65 1.82 -11.17 -6.50
CA VAL A 65 0.77 -10.22 -6.10
C VAL A 65 1.21 -9.38 -4.91
N GLY A 66 1.86 -10.01 -3.92
CA GLY A 66 2.40 -9.32 -2.76
C GLY A 66 3.49 -8.33 -3.14
N THR A 67 4.40 -8.71 -4.04
CA THR A 67 5.46 -7.81 -4.52
C THR A 67 4.89 -6.61 -5.28
N LEU A 68 3.92 -6.81 -6.19
CA LEU A 68 3.22 -5.71 -6.85
C LEU A 68 2.52 -4.79 -5.84
N TRP A 69 1.85 -5.37 -4.86
CA TRP A 69 1.21 -4.60 -3.79
C TRP A 69 2.24 -3.80 -2.98
N SER A 70 3.40 -4.38 -2.65
CA SER A 70 4.50 -3.70 -1.97
C SER A 70 5.07 -2.52 -2.76
N VAL A 71 5.11 -2.60 -4.09
CA VAL A 71 5.46 -1.43 -4.93
C VAL A 71 4.47 -0.30 -4.72
N PHE A 72 3.18 -0.60 -4.84
CA PHE A 72 2.14 0.40 -4.69
C PHE A 72 2.17 1.00 -3.28
N SER A 73 2.28 0.17 -2.24
CA SER A 73 2.32 0.65 -0.86
C SER A 73 3.53 1.55 -0.61
N LEU A 74 4.72 1.15 -1.07
CA LEU A 74 5.94 1.94 -0.93
C LEU A 74 5.81 3.30 -1.62
N LEU A 75 5.38 3.32 -2.88
CA LEU A 75 5.14 4.56 -3.63
C LEU A 75 4.14 5.46 -2.90
N THR A 76 3.01 4.90 -2.49
CA THR A 76 1.96 5.61 -1.78
C THR A 76 2.46 6.24 -0.49
N THR A 77 3.15 5.49 0.38
CA THR A 77 3.66 6.01 1.65
C THR A 77 4.65 7.16 1.41
N ILE A 78 5.56 7.01 0.44
CA ILE A 78 6.51 8.07 0.09
C ILE A 78 5.78 9.30 -0.45
N LEU A 79 4.85 9.13 -1.38
CA LEU A 79 4.10 10.25 -1.98
C LEU A 79 3.28 10.99 -0.93
N ILE A 80 2.63 10.27 -0.01
CA ILE A 80 1.88 10.88 1.09
C ILE A 80 2.83 11.67 1.99
N GLY A 81 3.91 11.06 2.47
CA GLY A 81 4.87 11.73 3.37
C GLY A 81 5.48 12.98 2.73
N VAL A 82 5.99 12.85 1.51
CA VAL A 82 6.70 13.93 0.82
C VAL A 82 5.74 15.01 0.28
N LEU A 83 4.67 14.64 -0.43
CA LEU A 83 3.82 15.62 -1.12
C LEU A 83 2.74 16.21 -0.22
N LEU A 84 2.12 15.41 0.65
CA LEU A 84 1.00 15.87 1.50
C LEU A 84 1.48 16.40 2.84
N PHE A 85 2.58 15.86 3.38
CA PHE A 85 3.11 16.25 4.68
C PHE A 85 4.47 16.97 4.61
N ASN A 86 5.00 17.22 3.40
CA ASN A 86 6.25 17.95 3.17
C ASN A 86 7.46 17.35 3.91
N GLU A 87 7.49 16.03 4.08
CA GLU A 87 8.63 15.34 4.65
C GLU A 87 9.84 15.41 3.71
N LYS A 88 11.02 15.65 4.28
CA LYS A 88 12.27 15.68 3.51
C LYS A 88 12.88 14.28 3.49
N LEU A 89 13.10 13.75 2.28
CA LEU A 89 13.90 12.55 2.11
C LEU A 89 15.39 12.92 2.13
N SER A 90 16.14 12.29 3.03
CA SER A 90 17.61 12.37 3.02
C SER A 90 18.18 11.58 1.84
N LEU A 91 19.43 11.86 1.47
CA LEU A 91 20.13 11.10 0.42
C LEU A 91 20.15 9.59 0.72
N THR A 92 20.37 9.22 1.99
CA THR A 92 20.33 7.82 2.45
C THR A 92 18.94 7.22 2.28
N GLY A 93 17.87 7.99 2.56
CA GLY A 93 16.49 7.56 2.35
C GLY A 93 16.19 7.29 0.88
N ILE A 94 16.64 8.16 -0.02
CA ILE A 94 16.50 7.99 -1.47
C ILE A 94 17.22 6.71 -1.93
N VAL A 95 18.46 6.50 -1.48
CA VAL A 95 19.21 5.26 -1.78
C VAL A 95 18.47 4.02 -1.27
N GLY A 96 17.94 4.07 -0.04
CA GLY A 96 17.12 2.98 0.52
C GLY A 96 15.88 2.67 -0.32
N ILE A 97 15.19 3.69 -0.82
CA ILE A 97 14.04 3.54 -1.72
C ILE A 97 14.46 2.84 -3.01
N ILE A 98 15.58 3.25 -3.63
CA ILE A 98 16.11 2.60 -4.85
C ILE A 98 16.37 1.11 -4.60
N PHE A 99 17.04 0.76 -3.49
CA PHE A 99 17.28 -0.63 -3.13
C PHE A 99 15.99 -1.42 -2.90
N ALA A 100 14.97 -0.81 -2.28
CA ALA A 100 13.67 -1.44 -2.10
C ALA A 100 13.01 -1.78 -3.45
N PHE A 101 13.06 -0.87 -4.43
CA PHE A 101 12.58 -1.15 -5.79
C PHE A 101 13.36 -2.28 -6.46
N VAL A 102 14.68 -2.31 -6.33
CA VAL A 102 15.51 -3.40 -6.89
C VAL A 102 15.12 -4.74 -6.26
N ALA A 103 15.01 -4.81 -4.94
CA ALA A 103 14.62 -6.02 -4.22
C ALA A 103 13.25 -6.53 -4.68
N ILE A 104 12.27 -5.63 -4.78
CA ILE A 104 10.94 -5.95 -5.30
C ILE A 104 11.03 -6.50 -6.74
N ILE A 105 11.75 -5.84 -7.65
CA ILE A 105 11.84 -6.30 -9.05
C ILE A 105 12.45 -7.70 -9.13
N LEU A 106 13.48 -7.99 -8.32
CA LEU A 106 14.11 -9.31 -8.25
C LEU A 106 13.14 -10.37 -7.74
N LEU A 107 12.40 -10.09 -6.67
CA LEU A 107 11.39 -11.01 -6.11
C LEU A 107 10.20 -11.25 -7.04
N SER A 108 9.89 -10.30 -7.92
CA SER A 108 8.80 -10.44 -8.90
C SER A 108 9.15 -11.36 -10.09
N LYS A 109 10.43 -11.68 -10.29
CA LYS A 109 10.92 -12.52 -11.40
C LYS A 109 11.14 -13.99 -11.03
N GLY A 110 11.18 -14.31 -9.74
CA GLY A 110 11.28 -15.69 -9.23
C GLY A 110 9.91 -16.34 -9.08
#